data_AF-A0A821U8T7-F1
#
_entry.id   AF-A0A821U8T7-F1
#
_cell.length_a   1.000
_cell.length_b   1.000
_cell.length_c   1.000
_cell.angle_alpha   90.00
_cell.angle_beta   90.00
_cell.angle_gamma   90.00
#
_symmetry.space_group_name_H-M   'P 1'
#
loop_
_entity.id
_entity.type
_entity.pdbx_description
1 polymer ?
#
loop_
_entity_poly.entity_id
_entity_poly.type
_entity_poly.pdbx_seq_one_letter_code
_entity_poly.pdbx_strand_id
1 'polypeptide(L)'
;MNVDGILIAKSSKSSLWVITFVINELKKSERFRIQNVLVGGIASGQSKPTRKEMSVYLQSVVNELLTLENEHCFQNYDGNIEFLRVFLIAGSMDKPAQALVQNISEPNGAYGCGKCFLQGITVPTKSGSKSKIRVFPIRRNDEMPKARTNFAYDVKLAIPERFRPTGKEALRDFMYGHLGECHLRSLRYFDIGQSFA
;
A
#
# COMPACT_ATOMS: atom_id res chain seq x y z
N MET A 1 7.18 -6.90 -1.53
CA MET A 1 6.92 -6.38 -0.17
C MET A 1 5.55 -6.83 0.31
N ASN A 2 5.42 -7.20 1.57
CA ASN A 2 4.14 -7.39 2.26
C ASN A 2 4.17 -6.59 3.58
N VAL A 3 3.01 -6.11 4.00
CA VAL A 3 2.79 -5.47 5.29
C VAL A 3 1.54 -6.08 5.88
N ASP A 4 1.69 -6.68 7.06
CA ASP A 4 0.58 -7.35 7.73
C ASP A 4 0.60 -7.05 9.23
N GLY A 5 -0.60 -7.07 9.82
CA GLY A 5 -0.86 -6.76 11.22
C GLY A 5 -1.35 -7.97 11.98
N ILE A 6 -0.66 -8.33 13.06
CA ILE A 6 -0.98 -9.46 13.93
C ILE A 6 -1.33 -8.93 15.32
N LEU A 7 -2.42 -9.44 15.92
CA LEU A 7 -2.72 -9.15 17.33
C LEU A 7 -1.77 -9.95 18.23
N ILE A 8 -1.15 -9.28 19.21
CA ILE A 8 -0.19 -9.92 20.12
C ILE A 8 -0.90 -10.96 21.02
N ALA A 9 -2.16 -10.68 21.39
CA ALA A 9 -3.03 -11.63 22.08
C ALA A 9 -4.47 -11.43 21.61
N LYS A 10 -5.29 -12.50 21.60
CA LYS A 10 -6.69 -12.47 21.14
C LYS A 10 -7.56 -11.42 21.85
N SER A 11 -7.27 -11.14 23.12
CA SER A 11 -7.99 -10.16 23.94
C SER A 11 -7.34 -8.77 23.96
N SER A 12 -6.15 -8.62 23.37
CA SER A 12 -5.43 -7.36 23.39
C SER A 12 -5.81 -6.50 22.19
N LYS A 13 -5.81 -5.18 22.39
CA LYS A 13 -5.87 -4.21 21.29
C LYS A 13 -4.50 -4.04 20.63
N SER A 14 -3.42 -4.44 21.31
CA SER A 14 -2.06 -4.28 20.82
C SER A 14 -1.82 -5.10 19.55
N SER A 15 -1.18 -4.47 18.58
CA SER A 15 -0.88 -5.08 17.30
C SER A 15 0.60 -4.93 16.95
N LEU A 16 1.12 -5.95 16.27
CA LEU A 16 2.44 -6.01 15.68
C LEU A 16 2.30 -5.95 14.17
N TRP A 17 2.93 -4.97 13.54
CA TRP A 17 2.94 -4.78 12.10
C TRP A 17 4.33 -5.08 11.56
N VAL A 18 4.40 -6.00 10.61
CA VAL A 18 5.67 -6.48 10.06
C VAL A 18 5.74 -6.15 8.58
N ILE A 19 6.84 -5.51 8.17
CA ILE A 19 7.17 -5.26 6.78
C ILE A 19 8.13 -6.34 6.33
N THR A 20 7.76 -7.11 5.32
CA THR A 20 8.55 -8.24 4.81
C THR A 20 8.83 -8.11 3.32
N PHE A 21 9.96 -8.68 2.90
CA PHE A 21 10.41 -8.73 1.52
C PHE A 21 10.77 -10.15 1.12
N VAL A 22 10.69 -10.41 -0.18
CA VAL A 22 11.17 -11.64 -0.79
C VAL A 22 11.98 -11.27 -2.02
N ILE A 23 13.02 -12.04 -2.31
CA ILE A 23 13.90 -11.83 -3.47
C ILE A 23 13.26 -12.48 -4.69
N ASN A 24 12.99 -11.69 -5.73
CA ASN A 24 12.27 -12.18 -6.91
C ASN A 24 13.11 -13.14 -7.77
N GLU A 25 14.43 -13.07 -7.66
CA GLU A 25 15.39 -13.87 -8.42
C GLU A 25 15.46 -15.31 -7.87
N LEU A 26 14.99 -15.54 -6.64
CA LEU A 26 14.84 -16.89 -6.09
C LEU A 26 13.71 -17.65 -6.78
N LYS A 27 13.92 -18.96 -7.00
CA LYS A 27 12.90 -19.88 -7.52
C LYS A 27 11.64 -19.83 -6.65
N LYS A 28 10.45 -19.93 -7.28
CA LYS A 28 9.16 -19.83 -6.58
C LYS A 28 9.01 -20.82 -5.40
N SER A 29 9.60 -22.02 -5.51
CA SER A 29 9.60 -23.04 -4.45
C SER A 29 10.41 -22.65 -3.21
N GLU A 30 11.37 -21.74 -3.36
CA GLU A 30 12.28 -21.29 -2.30
C GLU A 30 11.94 -19.89 -1.79
N ARG A 31 11.46 -19.02 -2.69
CA ARG A 31 11.26 -17.58 -2.46
C ARG A 31 10.43 -17.26 -1.21
N PHE A 32 9.40 -18.06 -0.94
CA PHE A 32 8.47 -17.84 0.16
C PHE A 32 8.75 -18.71 1.39
N ARG A 33 9.87 -19.46 1.40
CA ARG A 33 10.30 -20.16 2.60
C ARG A 33 10.74 -19.15 3.64
N ILE A 34 10.39 -19.37 4.91
CA ILE A 34 10.57 -18.37 5.98
C ILE A 34 12.03 -17.91 6.12
N GLN A 35 13.00 -18.80 5.91
CA GLN A 35 14.42 -18.48 5.94
C GLN A 35 14.90 -17.53 4.82
N ASN A 36 14.11 -17.40 3.75
CA ASN A 36 14.39 -16.53 2.60
C ASN A 36 13.53 -15.25 2.61
N VAL A 37 12.66 -15.09 3.62
CA VAL A 37 11.87 -13.87 3.82
C VAL A 37 12.70 -12.89 4.63
N LEU A 38 12.93 -11.71 4.07
CA LEU A 38 13.65 -10.63 4.75
C LEU A 38 12.65 -9.81 5.57
N VAL A 39 12.97 -9.55 6.83
CA VAL A 39 12.21 -8.63 7.67
C VAL A 39 12.80 -7.24 7.51
N GLY A 40 12.04 -6.33 6.91
CA GLY A 40 12.45 -4.95 6.68
C GLY A 40 12.06 -3.98 7.79
N GLY A 41 11.15 -4.37 8.67
CA GLY A 41 10.74 -3.55 9.79
C GLY A 41 9.68 -4.22 10.65
N ILE A 42 9.68 -3.91 11.93
CA ILE A 42 8.69 -4.35 12.90
C ILE A 42 8.23 -3.12 13.68
N ALA A 43 6.92 -2.91 13.74
CA ALA A 43 6.31 -1.87 14.54
C ALA A 43 5.28 -2.48 15.49
N SER A 44 5.41 -2.18 16.79
CA SER A 44 4.46 -2.61 17.81
C SER A 44 3.72 -1.40 18.36
N GLY A 45 2.42 -1.54 18.60
CA GLY A 45 1.59 -0.48 19.16
C GLY A 45 0.38 -1.01 19.89
N GLN A 46 -0.31 -0.14 20.62
CA GLN A 46 -1.54 -0.50 21.35
C GLN A 46 -2.75 -0.73 20.44
N SER A 47 -2.63 -0.46 19.15
CA SER A 47 -3.68 -0.59 18.13
C SER A 47 -3.05 -0.68 16.73
N LYS A 48 -3.91 -0.84 15.72
CA LYS A 48 -3.54 -0.67 14.30
C LYS A 48 -2.89 0.72 14.11
N PRO A 49 -1.74 0.82 13.42
CA PRO A 49 -1.08 2.09 13.15
C PRO A 49 -2.03 3.07 12.50
N THR A 50 -2.01 4.30 13.00
CA THR A 50 -2.56 5.44 12.31
C THR A 50 -1.82 5.64 10.98
N ARG A 51 -2.42 6.39 10.06
CA ARG A 51 -1.79 6.72 8.77
C ARG A 51 -0.49 7.49 8.95
N LYS A 52 -0.41 8.33 9.98
CA LYS A 52 0.81 9.07 10.32
C LYS A 52 1.92 8.12 10.81
N GLU A 53 1.60 7.19 11.69
CA GLU A 53 2.57 6.19 12.17
C GLU A 53 3.03 5.28 11.03
N MET A 54 2.11 4.77 10.19
CA MET A 54 2.50 3.97 9.02
C MET A 54 3.38 4.77 8.06
N SER A 55 3.09 6.06 7.86
CA SER A 55 3.93 6.95 7.04
C SER A 55 5.35 7.04 7.61
N VAL A 56 5.52 7.17 8.93
CA VAL A 56 6.85 7.17 9.57
C VAL A 56 7.56 5.83 9.37
N TYR A 57 6.87 4.71 9.57
CA TYR A 57 7.47 3.37 9.40
C TYR A 57 7.93 3.14 7.95
N LEU A 58 7.08 3.52 6.99
CA LEU A 58 7.40 3.37 5.57
C LEU A 58 8.51 4.32 5.13
N GLN A 59 8.58 5.55 5.65
CA GLN A 59 9.64 6.49 5.28
C GLN A 59 11.03 5.91 5.53
N SER A 60 11.26 5.32 6.71
CA SER A 60 12.55 4.70 7.03
C SER A 60 12.89 3.57 6.07
N VAL A 61 11.93 2.68 5.80
CA VAL A 61 12.13 1.56 4.87
C VAL A 61 12.36 2.05 3.43
N VAL A 62 11.63 3.07 2.98
CA VAL A 62 11.77 3.66 1.64
C VAL A 62 13.12 4.34 1.49
N ASN A 63 13.65 5.01 2.52
CA ASN A 63 14.97 5.62 2.47
C ASN A 63 16.09 4.58 2.28
N GLU A 64 15.98 3.44 2.96
CA GLU A 64 16.90 2.31 2.75
C GLU A 64 16.77 1.75 1.33
N LEU A 65 15.54 1.57 0.83
CA LEU A 65 15.32 1.10 -0.54
C LEU A 65 15.87 2.08 -1.58
N LEU A 66 15.65 3.39 -1.42
CA LEU A 66 16.20 4.42 -2.30
C LEU A 66 17.72 4.42 -2.31
N THR A 67 18.33 4.18 -1.15
CA THR A 67 19.78 3.94 -1.06
C THR A 67 20.14 2.74 -1.92
N LEU A 68 19.52 1.58 -1.69
CA LEU A 68 19.78 0.33 -2.43
C LEU A 68 19.44 0.36 -3.93
N GLU A 69 18.60 1.29 -4.41
CA GLU A 69 18.39 1.50 -5.87
C GLU A 69 19.66 2.00 -6.58
N ASN A 70 20.59 2.59 -5.81
CA ASN A 70 21.93 2.95 -6.26
C ASN A 70 22.90 1.78 -6.07
N GLU A 71 24.04 1.84 -6.75
CA GLU A 71 25.05 0.79 -6.68
C GLU A 71 25.71 0.72 -5.30
N HIS A 72 25.64 -0.46 -4.68
CA HIS A 72 26.22 -0.77 -3.39
C HIS A 72 27.30 -1.82 -3.56
N CYS A 73 28.51 -1.58 -3.05
CA CYS A 73 29.54 -2.59 -2.97
C CYS A 73 29.48 -3.32 -1.62
N PHE A 74 29.72 -4.62 -1.64
CA PHE A 74 29.87 -5.42 -0.42
C PHE A 74 30.90 -6.52 -0.65
N GLN A 75 31.49 -7.03 0.43
CA GLN A 75 32.36 -8.19 0.37
C GLN A 75 31.53 -9.45 0.62
N ASN A 76 31.57 -10.39 -0.31
CA ASN A 76 30.87 -11.67 -0.17
C ASN A 76 31.63 -12.61 0.80
N TYR A 77 31.07 -13.78 1.09
CA TYR A 77 31.67 -14.76 2.01
C TYR A 77 33.01 -15.33 1.52
N ASP A 78 33.28 -15.29 0.22
CA ASP A 78 34.54 -15.73 -0.39
C ASP A 78 35.60 -14.61 -0.40
N GLY A 79 35.29 -13.43 0.13
CA GLY A 79 36.19 -12.28 0.17
C GLY A 79 36.18 -11.41 -1.10
N ASN A 80 35.35 -11.73 -2.09
CA ASN A 80 35.24 -10.96 -3.33
C ASN A 80 34.38 -9.72 -3.13
N ILE A 81 34.76 -8.61 -3.78
CA ILE A 81 33.94 -7.41 -3.82
C ILE A 81 32.89 -7.59 -4.92
N GLU A 82 31.62 -7.50 -4.54
CA GLU A 82 30.47 -7.55 -5.45
C GLU A 82 29.68 -6.24 -5.40
N PHE A 83 28.90 -6.00 -6.44
CA PHE A 83 28.05 -4.83 -6.57
C PHE A 83 26.59 -5.24 -6.69
N LEU A 84 25.72 -4.55 -5.94
CA LEU A 84 24.30 -4.84 -5.86
C LEU A 84 23.48 -3.57 -6.12
N ARG A 85 22.35 -3.75 -6.82
CA ARG A 85 21.25 -2.79 -6.88
C ARG A 85 19.97 -3.55 -6.58
N VAL A 86 19.13 -3.00 -5.71
CA VAL A 86 17.86 -3.61 -5.30
C VAL A 86 16.72 -2.68 -5.72
N PHE A 87 15.70 -3.26 -6.34
CA PHE A 87 14.51 -2.53 -6.76
C PHE A 87 13.27 -3.16 -6.16
N LEU A 88 12.42 -2.35 -5.53
CA LEU A 88 11.11 -2.82 -5.14
C LEU A 88 10.17 -2.78 -6.34
N ILE A 89 9.75 -3.94 -6.81
CA ILE A 89 8.92 -4.06 -8.01
C ILE A 89 7.44 -4.34 -7.71
N ALA A 90 7.13 -4.93 -6.55
CA ALA A 90 5.79 -5.38 -6.23
C ALA A 90 5.47 -5.40 -4.73
N GLY A 91 4.20 -5.12 -4.41
CA GLY A 91 3.58 -5.22 -3.10
C GLY A 91 2.43 -6.23 -3.12
N SER A 92 2.32 -7.10 -2.13
CA SER A 92 1.17 -7.99 -1.96
C SER A 92 0.69 -7.85 -0.53
N MET A 93 -0.53 -7.34 -0.36
CA MET A 93 -1.11 -7.02 0.94
C MET A 93 -2.61 -7.28 0.87
N ASP A 94 -3.24 -7.52 2.02
CA ASP A 94 -4.69 -7.46 2.08
C ASP A 94 -5.18 -6.02 1.82
N LYS A 95 -6.48 -5.86 1.50
CA LYS A 95 -7.01 -4.54 1.11
C LYS A 95 -6.92 -3.50 2.24
N PRO A 96 -7.20 -3.81 3.52
CA PRO A 96 -7.01 -2.88 4.62
C PRO A 96 -5.56 -2.41 4.82
N ALA A 97 -4.57 -3.30 4.75
CA ALA A 97 -3.15 -2.93 4.87
C ALA A 97 -2.69 -2.16 3.64
N GLN A 98 -3.09 -2.58 2.43
CA GLN A 98 -2.83 -1.84 1.20
C GLN A 98 -3.35 -0.40 1.30
N ALA A 99 -4.59 -0.19 1.77
CA ALA A 99 -5.16 1.14 1.92
C ALA A 99 -4.40 2.02 2.94
N LEU A 100 -3.85 1.40 3.98
CA LEU A 100 -3.01 2.08 4.97
C LEU A 100 -1.67 2.49 4.37
N VAL A 101 -0.99 1.57 3.67
CA VAL A 101 0.32 1.79 3.02
C VAL A 101 0.23 2.79 1.86
N GLN A 102 -0.79 2.69 1.02
CA GLN A 102 -1.04 3.61 -0.10
C GLN A 102 -1.59 4.97 0.35
N ASN A 103 -1.92 5.11 1.62
CA ASN A 103 -2.58 6.29 2.17
C ASN A 103 -3.88 6.68 1.41
N ILE A 104 -4.69 5.68 1.09
CA ILE A 104 -6.00 5.84 0.46
C ILE A 104 -7.13 5.40 1.37
N SER A 105 -8.36 5.71 0.98
CA SER A 105 -9.58 5.28 1.66
C SER A 105 -9.61 3.77 1.87
N GLU A 106 -10.15 3.36 3.01
CA GLU A 106 -10.34 1.94 3.31
C GLU A 106 -11.27 1.27 2.28
N PRO A 107 -11.25 -0.08 2.17
CA PRO A 107 -11.97 -0.79 1.10
C PRO A 107 -13.50 -0.58 1.11
N ASN A 108 -14.06 -0.13 2.23
CA ASN A 108 -15.48 0.23 2.38
C ASN A 108 -15.82 1.65 1.89
N GLY A 109 -14.82 2.49 1.62
CA GLY A 109 -14.97 3.84 1.11
C GLY A 109 -15.50 3.88 -0.32
N ALA A 110 -16.01 5.04 -0.74
CA ALA A 110 -16.51 5.23 -2.10
C ALA A 110 -15.43 4.92 -3.17
N TYR A 111 -14.17 5.25 -2.89
CA TYR A 111 -13.03 4.98 -3.77
C TYR A 111 -11.98 4.10 -3.08
N GLY A 112 -12.41 2.97 -2.51
CA GLY A 112 -11.57 2.07 -1.73
C GLY A 112 -10.62 1.17 -2.53
N CYS A 113 -10.69 1.17 -3.86
CA CYS A 113 -9.80 0.36 -4.70
C CYS A 113 -8.42 1.03 -4.83
N GLY A 114 -7.36 0.27 -4.51
CA GLY A 114 -5.97 0.72 -4.68
C GLY A 114 -5.42 0.66 -6.10
N LYS A 115 -6.17 0.12 -7.06
CA LYS A 115 -5.74 -0.07 -8.46
C LYS A 115 -6.48 0.83 -9.46
N CYS A 116 -7.69 1.25 -9.15
CA CYS A 116 -8.51 2.07 -10.06
C CYS A 116 -9.35 3.10 -9.32
N PHE A 117 -9.92 4.03 -10.08
CA PHE A 117 -10.77 5.11 -9.59
C PHE A 117 -12.27 4.76 -9.61
N LEU A 118 -12.64 3.47 -9.69
CA LEU A 118 -14.04 3.06 -9.70
C LEU A 118 -14.71 3.46 -8.38
N GLN A 119 -15.79 4.21 -8.48
CA GLN A 119 -16.64 4.53 -7.34
C GLN A 119 -17.52 3.33 -7.01
N GLY A 120 -17.46 2.88 -5.76
CA GLY A 120 -18.37 1.87 -5.26
C GLY A 120 -19.67 2.49 -4.76
N ILE A 121 -20.75 1.71 -4.81
CA ILE A 121 -22.08 2.07 -4.30
C ILE A 121 -22.39 1.29 -3.02
N THR A 122 -23.12 1.93 -2.11
CA THR A 122 -23.58 1.26 -0.89
C THR A 122 -24.94 0.63 -1.16
N VAL A 123 -25.04 -0.69 -0.97
CA VAL A 123 -26.30 -1.43 -1.12
C VAL A 123 -26.66 -2.17 0.16
N PRO A 124 -27.95 -2.37 0.48
CA PRO A 124 -28.36 -3.23 1.57
C PRO A 124 -27.91 -4.69 1.34
N THR A 125 -27.46 -5.37 2.38
CA THR A 125 -27.04 -6.79 2.29
C THR A 125 -28.20 -7.71 1.92
N LYS A 126 -29.40 -7.36 2.39
CA LYS A 126 -30.69 -8.00 2.06
C LYS A 126 -31.75 -6.91 1.94
N SER A 127 -32.79 -7.15 1.16
CA SER A 127 -33.93 -6.21 1.08
C SER A 127 -34.48 -5.92 2.49
N GLY A 128 -34.62 -4.64 2.84
CA GLY A 128 -35.08 -4.19 4.16
C GLY A 128 -34.05 -4.27 5.31
N SER A 129 -32.82 -4.74 5.07
CA SER A 129 -31.79 -4.79 6.11
C SER A 129 -31.17 -3.41 6.39
N LYS A 130 -30.86 -3.15 7.67
CA LYS A 130 -30.01 -2.02 8.09
C LYS A 130 -28.54 -2.24 7.77
N SER A 131 -28.11 -3.49 7.56
CA SER A 131 -26.74 -3.83 7.17
C SER A 131 -26.50 -3.43 5.72
N LYS A 132 -25.39 -2.73 5.48
CA LYS A 132 -25.00 -2.20 4.17
C LYS A 132 -23.62 -2.72 3.80
N ILE A 133 -23.44 -3.01 2.52
CA ILE A 133 -22.15 -3.40 1.94
C ILE A 133 -21.77 -2.40 0.84
N ARG A 134 -20.45 -2.23 0.64
CA ARG A 134 -19.91 -1.50 -0.51
C ARG A 134 -19.69 -2.49 -1.64
N VAL A 135 -20.27 -2.22 -2.81
CA VAL A 135 -20.03 -2.98 -4.03
C VAL A 135 -19.44 -2.08 -5.10
N PHE A 136 -18.60 -2.63 -5.97
CA PHE A 136 -17.95 -1.93 -7.07
C PHE A 136 -18.50 -2.51 -8.39
N PRO A 137 -19.66 -2.04 -8.85
CA PRO A 137 -20.30 -2.61 -10.02
C PRO A 137 -19.52 -2.25 -11.28
N ILE A 138 -19.21 -3.26 -12.09
CA ILE A 138 -18.75 -3.10 -13.47
C ILE A 138 -19.66 -3.98 -14.32
N ARG A 139 -20.39 -3.40 -15.26
CA ARG A 139 -21.21 -4.15 -16.23
C ARG A 139 -20.31 -4.61 -17.37
N ARG A 140 -20.72 -5.67 -18.09
CA ARG A 140 -19.95 -6.25 -19.21
C ARG A 140 -19.57 -5.24 -20.29
N ASN A 141 -20.40 -4.22 -20.51
CA ASN A 141 -20.21 -3.23 -21.57
C ASN A 141 -19.69 -1.88 -21.03
N ASP A 142 -19.40 -1.78 -19.73
CA ASP A 142 -18.84 -0.57 -19.17
C ASP A 142 -17.37 -0.45 -19.58
N GLU A 143 -16.92 0.77 -19.85
CA GLU A 143 -15.49 1.04 -19.99
C GLU A 143 -14.75 0.63 -18.71
N MET A 144 -13.57 0.04 -18.88
CA MET A 144 -12.73 -0.35 -17.74
C MET A 144 -12.41 0.90 -16.91
N PRO A 145 -12.57 0.86 -15.57
CA PRO A 145 -12.27 2.01 -14.74
C PRO A 145 -10.82 2.43 -14.90
N LYS A 146 -10.60 3.75 -14.95
CA LYS A 146 -9.26 4.34 -15.05
C LYS A 146 -8.37 3.80 -13.93
N ALA A 147 -7.21 3.27 -14.31
CA ALA A 147 -6.21 2.81 -13.37
C ALA A 147 -5.64 3.97 -12.56
N ARG A 148 -5.27 3.70 -11.31
CA ARG A 148 -4.38 4.57 -10.55
C ARG A 148 -2.99 4.41 -11.16
N THR A 149 -2.25 5.50 -11.22
CA THR A 149 -0.85 5.51 -11.65
C THR A 149 -0.12 6.55 -10.80
N ASN A 150 1.20 6.46 -10.78
CA ASN A 150 2.06 7.48 -10.20
C ASN A 150 1.73 8.89 -10.76
N PHE A 151 1.49 9.01 -12.06
CA PHE A 151 1.09 10.27 -12.68
C PHE A 151 -0.27 10.77 -12.19
N ALA A 152 -1.30 9.91 -12.20
CA ALA A 152 -2.64 10.30 -11.77
C ALA A 152 -2.65 10.72 -10.28
N TYR A 153 -1.77 10.12 -9.50
CA TYR A 153 -1.56 10.48 -8.10
C TYR A 153 -0.92 11.85 -7.92
N ASP A 154 0.17 12.12 -8.63
CA ASP A 154 0.88 13.41 -8.56
C ASP A 154 -0.04 14.56 -8.96
N VAL A 155 -0.84 14.38 -10.02
CA VAL A 155 -1.86 15.36 -10.46
C VAL A 155 -2.84 15.69 -9.33
N LYS A 156 -3.22 14.71 -8.51
CA LYS A 156 -4.16 14.94 -7.40
C LYS A 156 -3.50 15.67 -6.24
N LEU A 157 -2.29 15.28 -5.86
CA LEU A 157 -1.56 15.93 -4.78
C LEU A 157 -1.18 17.39 -5.13
N ALA A 158 -0.90 17.66 -6.41
CA ALA A 158 -0.57 18.99 -6.90
C ALA A 158 -1.74 19.99 -6.84
N ILE A 159 -2.98 19.55 -6.62
CA ILE A 159 -4.14 20.45 -6.53
C ILE A 159 -3.98 21.34 -5.28
N PRO A 160 -3.86 22.68 -5.42
CA PRO A 160 -3.68 23.57 -4.28
C PRO A 160 -4.87 23.53 -3.32
N GLU A 161 -4.61 23.66 -2.01
CA GLU A 161 -5.65 23.54 -0.97
C GLU A 161 -6.84 24.49 -1.17
N ARG A 162 -6.61 25.70 -1.69
CA ARG A 162 -7.66 26.68 -1.98
C ARG A 162 -8.71 26.22 -3.00
N PHE A 163 -8.38 25.24 -3.85
CA PHE A 163 -9.30 24.67 -4.84
C PHE A 163 -9.98 23.39 -4.34
N ARG A 164 -9.61 22.91 -3.16
CA ARG A 164 -10.18 21.69 -2.59
C ARG A 164 -11.50 22.04 -1.89
N PRO A 165 -12.53 21.18 -2.01
CA PRO A 165 -13.80 21.42 -1.35
C PRO A 165 -13.65 21.36 0.18
N THR A 166 -14.51 22.08 0.88
CA THR A 166 -14.57 22.07 2.34
C THR A 166 -15.32 20.83 2.84
N GLY A 167 -14.88 20.29 3.99
CA GLY A 167 -15.47 19.09 4.59
C GLY A 167 -14.77 17.79 4.21
N LYS A 168 -14.64 16.89 5.19
CA LYS A 168 -13.82 15.66 5.07
C LYS A 168 -14.35 14.66 4.05
N GLU A 169 -15.66 14.61 3.81
CA GLU A 169 -16.28 13.68 2.85
C GLU A 169 -16.14 14.21 1.42
N ALA A 170 -16.53 15.47 1.19
CA ALA A 170 -16.37 16.13 -0.11
C ALA A 170 -14.91 16.13 -0.57
N LEU A 171 -13.96 16.38 0.35
CA LEU A 171 -12.52 16.28 0.07
C LEU A 171 -12.11 14.88 -0.36
N ARG A 172 -12.58 13.84 0.34
CA ARG A 172 -12.26 12.44 0.01
C ARG A 172 -12.79 12.07 -1.37
N ASP A 173 -14.02 12.45 -1.68
CA ASP A 173 -14.61 12.14 -2.98
C ASP A 173 -13.93 12.89 -4.12
N PHE A 174 -13.62 14.18 -3.92
CA PHE A 174 -12.85 14.98 -4.88
C PHE A 174 -11.45 14.41 -5.16
N MET A 175 -10.81 13.88 -4.12
CA MET A 175 -9.49 13.24 -4.18
C MET A 175 -9.57 11.76 -4.58
N TYR A 176 -10.75 11.24 -4.93
CA TYR A 176 -10.98 9.85 -5.29
C TYR A 176 -10.38 8.88 -4.27
N GLY A 177 -10.56 9.22 -3.00
CA GLY A 177 -10.11 8.45 -1.86
C GLY A 177 -8.64 8.62 -1.48
N HIS A 178 -7.83 9.42 -2.19
CA HIS A 178 -6.48 9.76 -1.72
C HIS A 178 -6.54 10.62 -0.46
N LEU A 179 -5.81 10.22 0.58
CA LEU A 179 -5.82 10.89 1.89
C LEU A 179 -4.52 11.65 2.19
N GLY A 180 -3.48 11.42 1.38
CA GLY A 180 -2.19 12.09 1.47
C GLY A 180 -1.15 11.33 0.67
N GLU A 181 0.12 11.66 0.89
CA GLU A 181 1.30 11.07 0.24
C GLU A 181 1.52 9.59 0.60
N CYS A 182 2.16 8.84 -0.31
CA CYS A 182 2.54 7.44 -0.19
C CYS A 182 4.01 7.34 -0.54
N HIS A 183 4.85 6.98 0.44
CA HIS A 183 6.30 6.98 0.27
C HIS A 183 6.79 6.05 -0.84
N LEU A 184 6.11 4.94 -1.09
CA LEU A 184 6.50 4.00 -2.15
C LEU A 184 6.45 4.62 -3.55
N ARG A 185 5.75 5.75 -3.74
CA ARG A 185 5.75 6.53 -4.99
C ARG A 185 7.15 7.03 -5.36
N SER A 186 8.06 7.23 -4.42
CA SER A 186 9.40 7.77 -4.72
C SER A 186 10.33 6.74 -5.38
N LEU A 187 10.01 5.44 -5.28
CA LEU A 187 10.82 4.35 -5.81
C LEU A 187 10.69 4.26 -7.33
N ARG A 188 11.82 4.04 -8.01
CA ARG A 188 11.92 4.17 -9.47
C ARG A 188 11.03 3.19 -10.24
N TYR A 189 10.90 1.97 -9.75
CA TYR A 189 10.19 0.87 -10.43
C TYR A 189 8.91 0.44 -9.70
N PHE A 190 8.39 1.30 -8.82
CA PHE A 190 7.17 1.02 -8.09
C PHE A 190 6.05 1.99 -8.51
N ASP A 191 5.07 1.48 -9.26
CA ASP A 191 3.85 2.24 -9.57
C ASP A 191 2.76 1.90 -8.56
N ILE A 192 2.23 2.91 -7.88
CA ILE A 192 1.29 2.70 -6.78
C ILE A 192 -0.04 2.05 -7.22
N GLY A 193 -0.41 2.10 -8.49
CA GLY A 193 -1.63 1.47 -8.99
C GLY A 193 -1.39 0.11 -9.67
N GLN A 194 -0.17 -0.14 -10.15
CA GLN A 194 0.17 -1.36 -10.89
C GLN A 194 1.01 -2.36 -10.09
N SER A 195 1.88 -1.90 -9.19
CA SER A 195 2.81 -2.76 -8.45
C SER A 195 2.17 -3.50 -7.28
N PHE A 196 0.91 -3.19 -6.91
CA PHE A 196 0.20 -3.97 -5.90
C PHE A 196 -0.57 -5.15 -6.52
N ALA A 197 -0.54 -6.31 -5.87
CA ALA A 197 -1.35 -7.48 -6.21
C ALA A 197 -2.82 -7.35 -5.74
#